data_AF-I4EHD9-F1
#
_entry.id   AF-I4EHD9-F1
#
_cell.length_a   1.000
_cell.length_b   1.000
_cell.length_c   1.000
_cell.angle_alpha   90.00
_cell.angle_beta   90.00
_cell.angle_gamma   90.00
#
_symmetry.space_group_name_H-M   'P 1'
#
loop_
_entity.id
_entity.type
_entity.pdbx_description
1 polymer ?
#
loop_
_entity_poly.entity_id
_entity_poly.type
_entity_poly.pdbx_seq_one_letter_code
_entity_poly.pdbx_strand_id
1 'polypeptide(L)'
;MYATAIPRFSTLAIASVIVLSVTGFYASWLQIGNLAALMETSYGRALLVKLGLLIPLLLLGAVNLRIIGPRLQRDATHGTHFGRTVAAEAILGIAVLVVVGLLTSLPTAREVLSAQVGQSSFHVFDQGVHATVRVAPAAVGLNRYDAAIGLEKGELPESTEVLLRVSRQGDIEGIREIKLNPSSGGRFTASGSELSVVGNWQMELLVRRPGEADWRMTRPIEIGSTPPEARLPGPPPRFSGILAAAGILAAGGAVAALVVGLRRRTGKRSSLAEVGIGLALISAVALGTTRISQTASADVPNPIPMSAASVAAGETTFQANCVVCHGPDARGNGPMAQTLNPPPADLTASHVDAHTDGDMFGWIENGYPGSAMPGFSGQLSETEVWQLVNYVRSLRHPVADNAP
;
A
#
# COMPACT_ATOMS: atom_id res chain seq x y z
N MET A 1 28.95 20.55 -36.76
CA MET A 1 27.59 20.26 -36.25
C MET A 1 27.55 19.87 -34.77
N TYR A 2 28.49 19.09 -34.23
CA TYR A 2 28.47 18.68 -32.82
C TYR A 2 28.70 19.81 -31.79
N ALA A 3 29.47 20.85 -32.12
CA ALA A 3 29.83 21.94 -31.20
C ALA A 3 28.65 22.84 -30.77
N THR A 4 27.56 22.91 -31.54
CA THR A 4 26.36 23.70 -31.21
C THR A 4 25.30 22.92 -30.42
N ALA A 5 25.32 21.58 -30.51
CA ALA A 5 24.35 20.71 -29.83
C ALA A 5 24.73 20.41 -28.37
N ILE A 6 26.02 20.19 -28.09
CA ILE A 6 26.54 19.77 -26.77
C ILE A 6 26.11 20.69 -25.60
N PRO A 7 26.15 22.04 -25.70
CA PRO A 7 25.75 22.90 -24.58
C PRO A 7 24.23 22.88 -24.29
N ARG A 8 23.40 22.67 -25.32
CA ARG A 8 21.94 22.61 -25.18
C ARG A 8 21.49 21.31 -24.51
N PHE A 9 22.07 20.19 -24.92
CA PHE A 9 21.85 18.88 -24.30
C PHE A 9 22.32 18.86 -22.83
N SER A 10 23.45 19.51 -22.53
CA SER A 10 24.00 19.63 -21.17
C SER A 10 23.06 20.28 -20.16
N THR A 11 22.37 21.36 -20.55
CA THR A 11 21.50 22.12 -19.63
C THR A 11 20.20 21.36 -19.34
N LEU A 12 19.62 20.73 -20.37
CA LEU A 12 18.43 19.89 -20.22
C LEU A 12 18.73 18.65 -19.37
N ALA A 13 19.89 18.02 -19.57
CA ALA A 13 20.30 16.87 -18.76
C ALA A 13 20.40 17.20 -17.27
N ILE A 14 21.03 18.34 -16.91
CA ILE A 14 21.13 18.78 -15.51
C ILE A 14 19.75 19.07 -14.91
N ALA A 15 18.88 19.75 -15.66
CA ALA A 15 17.52 20.02 -15.21
C ALA A 15 16.72 18.72 -14.95
N SER A 16 16.80 17.76 -15.87
CA SER A 16 16.13 16.45 -15.71
C SER A 16 16.66 15.68 -14.50
N VAL A 17 17.97 15.69 -14.26
CA VAL A 17 18.57 15.04 -13.08
C VAL A 17 18.09 15.67 -11.78
N ILE A 18 17.99 17.00 -11.72
CA ILE A 18 17.46 17.70 -10.53
C ILE A 18 16.01 17.30 -10.28
N VAL A 19 15.16 17.33 -11.31
CA VAL A 19 13.74 16.94 -11.19
C VAL A 19 13.62 15.48 -10.71
N LEU A 20 14.35 14.55 -11.34
CA LEU A 20 14.35 13.14 -10.95
C LEU A 20 14.87 12.90 -9.52
N SER A 21 15.86 13.69 -9.08
CA SER A 21 16.40 13.57 -7.73
C SER A 21 15.39 14.03 -6.68
N VAL A 22 14.71 15.15 -6.93
CA VAL A 22 13.68 15.70 -6.01
C VAL A 22 12.47 14.76 -5.95
N THR A 23 11.96 14.32 -7.10
CA THR A 23 10.80 13.40 -7.14
C THR A 23 11.16 12.03 -6.57
N GLY A 24 12.36 11.52 -6.84
CA GLY A 24 12.87 10.27 -6.27
C GLY A 24 13.04 10.31 -4.76
N PHE A 25 13.54 11.42 -4.21
CA PHE A 25 13.64 11.64 -2.77
C PHE A 25 12.26 11.67 -2.11
N TYR A 26 11.31 12.41 -2.70
CA TYR A 26 9.94 12.46 -2.20
C TYR A 26 9.24 11.09 -2.24
N ALA A 27 9.38 10.34 -3.33
CA ALA A 27 8.84 8.99 -3.43
C ALA A 27 9.43 8.03 -2.39
N SER A 28 10.75 8.11 -2.15
CA SER A 28 11.44 7.31 -1.13
C SER A 28 10.95 7.65 0.28
N TRP A 29 10.76 8.94 0.57
CA TRP A 29 10.19 9.42 1.83
C TRP A 29 8.79 8.85 2.08
N LEU A 30 7.92 8.88 1.06
CA LEU A 30 6.56 8.34 1.16
C LEU A 30 6.52 6.83 1.42
N GLN A 31 7.43 6.05 0.84
CA GLN A 31 7.37 4.58 0.83
C GLN A 31 8.12 3.90 1.99
N ILE A 32 9.07 4.60 2.63
CA ILE A 32 9.94 4.03 3.70
C ILE A 32 9.64 4.64 5.08
N GLY A 33 9.57 5.97 5.16
CA GLY A 33 9.24 6.75 6.36
C GLY A 33 10.12 6.61 7.62
N ASN A 34 10.98 5.59 7.79
CA ASN A 34 11.98 5.51 8.87
C ASN A 34 13.25 4.72 8.47
N LEU A 35 14.32 4.82 9.28
CA LEU A 35 15.63 4.21 8.93
C LEU A 35 15.65 2.68 9.11
N ALA A 36 14.85 2.12 10.01
CA ALA A 36 14.76 0.67 10.22
C ALA A 36 14.14 -0.02 9.00
N ALA A 37 13.07 0.56 8.45
CA ALA A 37 12.40 0.10 7.23
C ALA A 37 13.32 0.03 6.02
N LEU A 38 14.36 0.89 5.97
CA LEU A 38 15.34 0.90 4.89
C LEU A 38 16.25 -0.33 4.91
N MET A 39 16.62 -0.83 6.09
CA MET A 39 17.56 -1.96 6.22
C MET A 39 16.86 -3.31 6.34
N GLU A 40 15.68 -3.34 6.95
CA GLU A 40 14.97 -4.59 7.27
C GLU A 40 14.12 -5.12 6.10
N THR A 41 13.70 -4.26 5.18
CA THR A 41 12.79 -4.65 4.09
C THR A 41 13.51 -4.91 2.77
N SER A 42 12.98 -5.85 1.97
CA SER A 42 13.48 -6.13 0.61
C SER A 42 13.39 -4.88 -0.29
N TYR A 43 12.33 -4.09 -0.13
CA TYR A 43 12.15 -2.81 -0.82
C TYR A 43 13.26 -1.81 -0.45
N GLY A 44 13.53 -1.62 0.85
CA GLY A 44 14.57 -0.73 1.35
C GLY A 44 15.98 -1.12 0.85
N ARG A 45 16.29 -2.42 0.85
CA ARG A 45 17.54 -2.95 0.29
C ARG A 45 17.65 -2.69 -1.22
N ALA A 46 16.59 -2.88 -1.98
CA ALA A 46 16.56 -2.58 -3.41
C ALA A 46 16.75 -1.07 -3.67
N LEU A 47 16.19 -0.20 -2.84
CA LEU A 47 16.43 1.25 -2.93
C LEU A 47 17.89 1.61 -2.62
N LEU A 48 18.51 1.00 -1.61
CA LEU A 48 19.93 1.19 -1.30
C LEU A 48 20.81 0.79 -2.49
N VAL A 49 20.52 -0.34 -3.14
CA VAL A 49 21.21 -0.76 -4.37
C VAL A 49 21.01 0.27 -5.47
N LYS A 50 19.78 0.79 -5.68
CA LYS A 50 19.50 1.84 -6.65
C LYS A 50 20.32 3.10 -6.39
N LEU A 51 20.40 3.55 -5.14
CA LEU A 51 21.20 4.71 -4.74
C LEU A 51 22.70 4.45 -4.96
N GLY A 52 23.18 3.26 -4.62
CA GLY A 52 24.55 2.81 -4.84
C GLY A 52 24.96 2.76 -6.31
N LEU A 53 24.02 2.51 -7.24
CA LEU A 53 24.25 2.55 -8.69
C LEU A 53 24.08 3.96 -9.28
N LEU A 54 23.11 4.72 -8.77
CA LEU A 54 22.79 6.06 -9.26
C LEU A 54 23.89 7.08 -8.95
N ILE A 55 24.50 7.02 -7.77
CA ILE A 55 25.56 7.97 -7.38
C ILE A 55 26.78 7.89 -8.32
N PRO A 56 27.38 6.70 -8.58
CA PRO A 56 28.45 6.55 -9.56
C PRO A 56 28.04 6.98 -10.97
N LEU A 57 26.80 6.68 -11.40
CA LEU A 57 26.27 7.09 -12.69
C LEU A 57 26.27 8.62 -12.83
N LEU A 58 25.77 9.34 -11.83
CA LEU A 58 25.73 10.80 -11.82
C LEU A 58 27.14 11.41 -11.75
N LEU A 59 28.06 10.81 -10.99
CA LEU A 59 29.46 11.23 -10.93
C LEU A 59 30.17 11.06 -12.26
N LEU A 60 29.99 9.91 -12.93
CA LEU A 60 30.53 9.66 -14.28
C LEU A 60 29.97 10.64 -15.30
N GLY A 61 28.66 10.88 -15.28
CA GLY A 61 28.01 11.89 -16.13
C GLY A 61 28.56 13.29 -15.89
N ALA A 62 28.78 13.68 -14.63
CA ALA A 62 29.37 14.98 -14.28
C ALA A 62 30.83 15.12 -14.75
N VAL A 63 31.64 14.07 -14.63
CA VAL A 63 33.04 14.03 -15.11
C VAL A 63 33.10 14.07 -16.64
N ASN A 64 32.24 13.29 -17.31
CA ASN A 64 32.09 13.30 -18.77
C ASN A 64 31.74 14.71 -19.27
N LEU A 65 30.85 15.41 -18.55
CA LEU A 65 30.37 16.73 -18.92
C LEU A 65 31.35 17.88 -18.63
N ARG A 66 31.98 17.88 -17.45
CA ARG A 66 32.85 19.00 -17.00
C ARG A 66 34.30 18.86 -17.42
N ILE A 67 34.80 17.64 -17.54
CA ILE A 67 36.24 17.40 -17.66
C ILE A 67 36.56 16.78 -19.01
N ILE A 68 35.95 15.63 -19.34
CA ILE A 68 36.34 14.85 -20.52
C ILE A 68 35.83 15.50 -21.81
N GLY A 69 34.56 15.93 -21.85
CA GLY A 69 33.97 16.60 -23.02
C GLY A 69 34.74 17.84 -23.49
N PRO A 70 35.04 18.81 -22.59
CA PRO A 70 35.82 20.00 -22.96
C PRO A 70 37.27 19.70 -23.35
N ARG A 71 37.88 18.62 -22.83
CA ARG A 71 39.24 18.19 -23.20
C ARG A 71 39.27 17.57 -24.60
N LEU A 72 38.28 16.74 -24.93
CA LEU A 72 38.18 16.08 -26.24
C LEU A 72 37.92 17.07 -27.39
N GLN A 73 37.27 18.21 -27.10
CA GLN A 73 37.10 19.30 -28.07
C GLN A 73 38.41 20.07 -28.35
N ARG A 74 39.39 20.01 -27.45
CA ARG A 74 40.70 20.65 -27.61
C ARG A 74 41.75 19.72 -28.21
N ASP A 75 41.66 18.42 -27.92
CA ASP A 75 42.57 17.40 -28.42
C ASP A 75 41.83 16.10 -28.77
N ALA A 76 41.74 15.77 -30.06
CA ALA A 76 40.95 14.65 -30.58
C ALA A 76 41.57 13.26 -30.33
N THR A 77 42.80 13.22 -29.81
CA THR A 77 43.63 12.00 -29.66
C THR A 77 43.17 11.05 -28.55
N HIS A 78 42.26 11.46 -27.66
CA HIS A 78 41.85 10.71 -26.46
C HIS A 78 40.47 10.02 -26.55
N GLY A 79 39.96 9.77 -27.77
CA GLY A 79 38.59 9.26 -28.00
C GLY A 79 38.27 7.89 -27.38
N THR A 80 39.25 7.02 -27.17
CA THR A 80 39.07 5.66 -26.62
C THR A 80 38.66 5.67 -25.14
N HIS A 81 39.20 6.59 -24.35
CA HIS A 81 38.82 6.75 -22.93
C HIS A 81 37.38 7.27 -22.79
N PHE A 82 36.96 8.18 -23.69
CA PHE A 82 35.59 8.69 -23.73
C PHE A 82 34.58 7.59 -24.09
N GLY A 83 34.89 6.72 -25.06
CA GLY A 83 34.03 5.59 -25.42
C GLY A 83 33.80 4.63 -24.23
N ARG A 84 34.86 4.35 -23.45
CA ARG A 84 34.77 3.49 -22.26
C ARG A 84 33.93 4.10 -21.14
N THR A 85 34.04 5.41 -20.89
CA THR A 85 33.23 6.08 -19.86
C THR A 85 31.76 6.18 -20.25
N VAL A 86 31.46 6.40 -21.53
CA VAL A 86 30.08 6.39 -22.05
C VAL A 86 29.47 4.98 -21.98
N ALA A 87 30.23 3.93 -22.30
CA ALA A 87 29.77 2.55 -22.14
C ALA A 87 29.47 2.20 -20.67
N ALA A 88 30.33 2.63 -19.74
CA ALA A 88 30.10 2.46 -18.31
C ALA A 88 28.84 3.20 -17.82
N GLU A 89 28.60 4.43 -18.32
CA GLU A 89 27.40 5.21 -18.04
C GLU A 89 26.13 4.50 -18.54
N ALA A 90 26.15 3.94 -19.75
CA ALA A 90 25.03 3.18 -20.31
C ALA A 90 24.74 1.90 -19.51
N ILE A 91 25.77 1.14 -19.12
CA ILE A 91 25.63 -0.09 -18.32
C ILE A 91 25.01 0.22 -16.95
N LEU A 92 25.51 1.26 -16.27
CA LEU A 92 24.95 1.70 -14.98
C LEU A 92 23.51 2.19 -15.14
N GLY A 93 23.19 2.89 -16.23
CA GLY A 93 21.83 3.31 -16.55
C GLY A 93 20.87 2.11 -16.71
N ILE A 94 21.28 1.08 -17.45
CA ILE A 94 20.51 -0.17 -17.61
C ILE A 94 20.33 -0.86 -16.26
N ALA A 95 21.39 -0.97 -15.46
CA ALA A 95 21.31 -1.58 -14.13
C ALA A 95 20.32 -0.83 -13.21
N VAL A 96 20.32 0.51 -13.24
CA VAL A 96 19.34 1.33 -12.51
C VAL A 96 17.91 1.05 -13.00
N LEU A 97 17.69 0.93 -14.31
CA LEU A 97 16.35 0.63 -14.86
C LEU A 97 15.85 -0.76 -14.44
N VAL A 98 16.73 -1.77 -14.40
CA VAL A 98 16.38 -3.11 -13.90
C VAL A 98 15.97 -3.05 -12.43
N VAL A 99 16.73 -2.33 -11.60
CA VAL A 99 16.39 -2.15 -10.18
C VAL A 99 15.08 -1.36 -10.01
N VAL A 100 14.79 -0.38 -10.86
CA VAL A 100 13.48 0.31 -10.88
C VAL A 100 12.35 -0.67 -11.20
N GLY A 101 12.51 -1.55 -12.19
CA GLY A 101 11.52 -2.60 -12.49
C GLY A 101 11.28 -3.56 -11.33
N LEU A 102 12.35 -3.95 -10.62
CA LEU A 102 12.24 -4.77 -9.41
C LEU A 102 11.54 -4.01 -8.27
N LEU A 103 11.84 -2.72 -8.08
CA LEU A 103 11.16 -1.90 -7.09
C LEU A 103 9.66 -1.75 -7.36
N THR A 104 9.24 -1.76 -8.64
CA THR A 104 7.81 -1.70 -9.00
C THR A 104 7.06 -3.01 -8.75
N SER A 105 7.75 -4.15 -8.62
CA SER A 105 7.13 -5.45 -8.32
C SER A 105 7.22 -5.85 -6.85
N LEU A 106 7.99 -5.12 -6.04
CA LEU A 106 8.11 -5.36 -4.61
C LEU A 106 7.04 -4.60 -3.82
N PRO A 107 6.42 -5.22 -2.80
CA PRO A 107 5.57 -4.49 -1.87
C PRO A 107 6.37 -3.40 -1.15
N THR A 108 5.72 -2.29 -0.82
CA THR A 108 6.43 -1.15 -0.22
C THR A 108 6.91 -1.49 1.20
N ALA A 109 7.98 -0.83 1.65
CA ALA A 109 8.53 -1.07 3.00
C ALA A 109 7.48 -0.83 4.10
N ARG A 110 6.63 0.19 3.92
CA ARG A 110 5.51 0.45 4.83
C ARG A 110 4.46 -0.67 4.81
N GLU A 111 4.06 -1.18 3.64
CA GLU A 111 3.10 -2.30 3.53
C GLU A 111 3.59 -3.55 4.27
N VAL A 112 4.86 -3.93 4.07
CA VAL A 112 5.48 -5.09 4.72
C VAL A 112 5.50 -4.91 6.24
N LEU A 113 5.94 -3.75 6.73
CA LEU A 113 5.96 -3.46 8.16
C LEU A 113 4.55 -3.41 8.76
N SER A 114 3.58 -2.81 8.08
CA SER A 114 2.17 -2.82 8.54
C SER A 114 1.59 -4.23 8.63
N ALA A 115 1.95 -5.12 7.70
CA ALA A 115 1.52 -6.51 7.74
C ALA A 115 2.16 -7.30 8.88
N GLN A 116 3.35 -6.90 9.34
CA GLN A 116 4.17 -7.65 10.30
C GLN A 116 3.96 -7.21 11.75
N VAL A 117 3.59 -5.94 11.98
CA VAL A 117 3.44 -5.35 13.32
C VAL A 117 2.22 -5.92 14.08
N GLY A 118 1.34 -6.69 13.46
CA GLY A 118 0.22 -7.39 14.14
C GLY A 118 0.28 -8.92 14.13
N GLN A 119 1.38 -9.56 13.70
CA GLN A 119 1.36 -11.02 13.57
C GLN A 119 1.86 -11.70 14.84
N SER A 120 0.94 -12.34 15.58
CA SER A 120 1.30 -13.32 16.60
C SER A 120 1.27 -14.71 15.98
N SER A 121 2.41 -15.37 15.88
CA SER A 121 2.50 -16.74 15.41
C SER A 121 3.15 -17.65 16.43
N PHE A 122 2.59 -18.85 16.60
CA PHE A 122 3.19 -19.89 17.41
C PHE A 122 3.30 -21.18 16.62
N HIS A 123 4.44 -21.85 16.80
CA HIS A 123 4.76 -23.13 16.20
C HIS A 123 4.85 -24.17 17.31
N VAL A 124 4.19 -25.30 17.11
CA VAL A 124 4.16 -26.39 18.07
C VAL A 124 4.39 -27.69 17.32
N PHE A 125 5.25 -28.52 17.91
CA PHE A 125 5.42 -29.91 17.53
C PHE A 125 5.16 -30.75 18.77
N ASP A 126 4.07 -31.52 18.76
CA ASP A 126 3.70 -32.38 19.88
C ASP A 126 2.89 -33.58 19.38
N GLN A 127 3.11 -34.75 19.96
CA GLN A 127 2.43 -36.01 19.63
C GLN A 127 2.39 -36.33 18.11
N GLY A 128 3.45 -35.99 17.37
CA GLY A 128 3.55 -36.22 15.93
C GLY A 128 2.74 -35.26 15.05
N VAL A 129 2.18 -34.19 15.61
CA VAL A 129 1.48 -33.11 14.88
C VAL A 129 2.34 -31.85 14.89
N HIS A 130 2.60 -31.29 13.71
CA HIS A 130 3.16 -29.95 13.57
C HIS A 130 2.05 -28.96 13.25
N ALA A 131 1.85 -28.00 14.15
CA ALA A 131 0.86 -26.96 14.01
C ALA A 131 1.54 -25.59 14.04
N THR A 132 1.24 -24.76 13.04
CA THR A 132 1.60 -23.35 13.01
C THR A 132 0.33 -22.54 13.01
N VAL A 133 0.08 -21.75 14.04
CA VAL A 133 -1.05 -20.82 14.09
C VAL A 133 -0.53 -19.41 13.99
N ARG A 134 -1.20 -18.59 13.17
CA ARG A 134 -0.95 -17.16 13.00
C ARG A 134 -2.24 -16.39 13.23
N VAL A 135 -2.14 -15.33 14.00
CA VAL A 135 -3.20 -14.36 14.26
C VAL A 135 -2.72 -13.01 13.78
N ALA A 136 -3.49 -12.35 12.92
CA ALA A 136 -3.18 -11.03 12.39
C ALA A 136 -4.43 -10.14 12.40
N PRO A 137 -4.41 -8.92 12.96
CA PRO A 137 -3.28 -8.19 13.53
C PRO A 137 -3.04 -8.43 15.04
N ALA A 138 -3.57 -9.51 15.63
CA ALA A 138 -3.41 -9.85 17.05
C ALA A 138 -3.74 -8.65 17.98
N ALA A 139 -4.76 -7.89 17.58
CA ALA A 139 -5.22 -6.70 18.24
C ALA A 139 -6.72 -6.82 18.51
N VAL A 140 -7.27 -5.90 19.30
CA VAL A 140 -8.71 -5.85 19.51
C VAL A 140 -9.44 -5.58 18.19
N GLY A 141 -10.47 -6.39 17.91
CA GLY A 141 -11.29 -6.28 16.69
C GLY A 141 -11.14 -7.47 15.76
N LEU A 142 -11.33 -7.24 14.46
CA LEU A 142 -11.30 -8.31 13.45
C LEU A 142 -9.87 -8.85 13.29
N ASN A 143 -9.71 -10.14 13.53
CA ASN A 143 -8.49 -10.88 13.36
C ASN A 143 -8.69 -11.99 12.34
N ARG A 144 -7.67 -12.23 11.52
CA ARG A 144 -7.53 -13.42 10.69
C ARG A 144 -6.72 -14.47 11.44
N TYR A 145 -7.26 -15.68 11.46
CA TYR A 145 -6.67 -16.87 12.04
C TYR A 145 -6.26 -17.81 10.92
N ASP A 146 -4.97 -18.08 10.77
CA ASP A 146 -4.45 -19.08 9.84
C ASP A 146 -3.78 -20.19 10.66
N ALA A 147 -4.18 -21.44 10.44
CA ALA A 147 -3.53 -22.61 11.00
C ALA A 147 -3.00 -23.52 9.88
N ALA A 148 -1.71 -23.83 9.90
CA ALA A 148 -1.12 -24.87 9.05
C ALA A 148 -0.85 -26.10 9.91
N ILE A 149 -1.52 -27.20 9.62
CA ILE A 149 -1.42 -28.46 10.34
C ILE A 149 -0.78 -29.49 9.41
N GLY A 150 0.18 -30.24 9.92
CA GLY A 150 0.58 -31.48 9.28
C GLY A 150 1.04 -32.52 10.29
N LEU A 151 1.28 -33.72 9.77
CA LEU A 151 1.62 -34.89 10.54
C LEU A 151 3.08 -35.25 10.29
N GLU A 152 3.73 -35.84 11.29
CA GLU A 152 5.08 -36.39 11.16
C GLU A 152 5.11 -37.58 10.18
N LYS A 153 4.00 -38.32 10.09
CA LYS A 153 3.81 -39.43 9.15
C LYS A 153 2.43 -39.36 8.49
N GLY A 154 2.40 -39.45 7.17
CA GLY A 154 1.17 -39.45 6.37
C GLY A 154 0.65 -38.05 6.03
N GLU A 155 -0.45 -38.03 5.28
CA GLU A 155 -1.16 -36.81 4.91
C GLU A 155 -2.33 -36.55 5.86
N LEU A 156 -2.74 -35.29 5.99
CA LEU A 156 -3.88 -34.91 6.82
C LEU A 156 -5.18 -35.38 6.14
N PRO A 157 -6.06 -36.13 6.83
CA PRO A 157 -7.35 -36.55 6.25
C PRO A 157 -8.21 -35.36 5.82
N GLU A 158 -8.91 -35.45 4.68
CA GLU A 158 -9.76 -34.35 4.17
C GLU A 158 -10.92 -33.99 5.11
N SER A 159 -11.41 -34.94 5.91
CA SER A 159 -12.46 -34.74 6.92
C SER A 159 -11.93 -34.26 8.27
N THR A 160 -10.71 -33.73 8.33
CA THR A 160 -10.15 -33.12 9.54
C THR A 160 -10.86 -31.79 9.83
N GLU A 161 -11.38 -31.65 11.05
CA GLU A 161 -11.92 -30.38 11.53
C GLU A 161 -10.90 -29.69 12.44
N VAL A 162 -10.71 -28.39 12.22
CA VAL A 162 -9.83 -27.57 13.06
C VAL A 162 -10.64 -26.45 13.68
N LEU A 163 -10.61 -26.37 15.00
CA LEU A 163 -11.30 -25.35 15.78
C LEU A 163 -10.28 -24.58 16.61
N LEU A 164 -10.50 -23.28 16.73
CA LEU A 164 -9.72 -22.40 17.57
C LEU A 164 -10.64 -21.85 18.66
N ARG A 165 -10.31 -22.15 19.90
CA ARG A 165 -11.01 -21.61 21.07
C ARG A 165 -10.19 -20.49 21.67
N VAL A 166 -10.82 -19.35 21.90
CA VAL A 166 -10.19 -18.22 22.57
C VAL A 166 -10.97 -17.88 23.83
N SER A 167 -10.25 -17.67 24.92
CA SER A 167 -10.83 -17.27 26.21
C SER A 167 -9.92 -16.28 26.92
N ARG A 168 -10.50 -15.43 27.77
CA ARG A 168 -9.69 -14.54 28.59
C ARG A 168 -9.09 -15.34 29.74
N GLN A 169 -7.85 -15.03 30.11
CA GLN A 169 -7.20 -15.71 31.23
C GLN A 169 -8.01 -15.53 32.51
N GLY A 170 -8.52 -16.63 33.09
CA GLY A 170 -9.35 -16.63 34.30
C GLY A 170 -10.86 -16.55 34.06
N ASP A 171 -11.32 -16.46 32.80
CA ASP A 171 -12.73 -16.43 32.42
C ASP A 171 -13.09 -17.67 31.59
N ILE A 172 -13.71 -18.65 32.27
CA ILE A 172 -14.04 -19.97 31.70
C ILE A 172 -15.43 -19.95 31.02
N GLU A 173 -16.26 -18.95 31.31
CA GLU A 173 -17.59 -18.79 30.70
C GLU A 173 -17.51 -17.99 29.37
N GLY A 174 -16.45 -17.19 29.18
CA GLY A 174 -16.21 -16.39 27.99
C GLY A 174 -15.57 -17.11 26.79
N ILE A 175 -15.59 -18.45 26.71
CA ILE A 175 -14.95 -19.19 25.61
C ILE A 175 -15.68 -18.90 24.29
N ARG A 176 -14.93 -18.45 23.29
CA ARG A 176 -15.39 -18.29 21.91
C ARG A 176 -14.76 -19.36 21.04
N GLU A 177 -15.58 -20.09 20.29
CA GLU A 177 -15.13 -21.14 19.38
C GLU A 177 -15.21 -20.67 17.94
N ILE A 178 -14.10 -20.81 17.22
CA ILE A 178 -13.90 -20.32 15.85
C ILE A 178 -13.59 -21.54 14.99
N LYS A 179 -14.50 -21.91 14.09
CA LYS A 179 -14.28 -23.02 13.16
C LYS A 179 -13.38 -22.54 12.02
N LEU A 180 -12.21 -23.16 11.86
CA LEU A 180 -11.29 -22.85 10.77
C LEU A 180 -11.66 -23.69 9.54
N ASN A 181 -11.89 -23.01 8.41
CA ASN A 181 -12.27 -23.65 7.17
C ASN A 181 -11.04 -24.19 6.44
N PRO A 182 -11.09 -25.42 5.88
CA PRO A 182 -9.97 -25.98 5.16
C PRO A 182 -9.62 -25.16 3.91
N SER A 183 -8.32 -25.06 3.66
CA SER A 183 -7.67 -24.47 2.51
C SER A 183 -6.68 -25.49 1.93
N SER A 184 -6.04 -25.17 0.81
CA SER A 184 -5.14 -26.10 0.13
C SER A 184 -3.89 -26.44 0.97
N GLY A 185 -3.50 -27.71 0.96
CA GLY A 185 -2.24 -28.18 1.56
C GLY A 185 -2.20 -28.18 3.10
N GLY A 186 -3.25 -28.66 3.77
CA GLY A 186 -3.30 -28.78 5.24
C GLY A 186 -3.40 -27.45 5.99
N ARG A 187 -3.79 -26.39 5.27
CA ARG A 187 -4.03 -25.06 5.85
C ARG A 187 -5.50 -24.88 6.17
N PHE A 188 -5.79 -24.11 7.20
CA PHE A 188 -7.13 -23.78 7.66
C PHE A 188 -7.19 -22.30 8.00
N THR A 189 -8.29 -21.64 7.64
CA THR A 189 -8.43 -20.19 7.83
C THR A 189 -9.80 -19.81 8.37
N ALA A 190 -9.86 -18.79 9.22
CA ALA A 190 -11.09 -18.07 9.55
C ALA A 190 -10.76 -16.62 9.86
N SER A 191 -11.79 -15.78 9.88
CA SER A 191 -11.70 -14.41 10.36
C SER A 191 -12.83 -14.17 11.36
N GLY A 192 -12.55 -13.41 12.41
CA GLY A 192 -13.52 -13.17 13.47
C GLY A 192 -13.07 -12.07 14.43
N SER A 193 -14.00 -11.56 15.24
CA SER A 193 -13.80 -10.43 16.15
C SER A 193 -13.84 -10.83 17.63
N GLU A 194 -13.57 -12.10 17.92
CA GLU A 194 -13.69 -12.71 19.25
C GLU A 194 -12.76 -12.06 20.28
N LEU A 195 -11.61 -11.58 19.82
CA LEU A 195 -10.65 -10.80 20.60
C LEU A 195 -11.15 -9.35 20.75
N SER A 196 -12.15 -9.18 21.59
CA SER A 196 -12.91 -7.93 21.74
C SER A 196 -12.33 -6.97 22.81
N VAL A 197 -11.34 -7.40 23.58
CA VAL A 197 -10.78 -6.63 24.71
C VAL A 197 -9.26 -6.83 24.78
N VAL A 198 -8.55 -5.77 25.16
CA VAL A 198 -7.09 -5.76 25.40
C VAL A 198 -6.76 -6.64 26.60
N GLY A 199 -5.67 -7.41 26.52
CA GLY A 199 -5.12 -8.15 27.65
C GLY A 199 -4.64 -9.55 27.29
N ASN A 200 -4.48 -10.40 28.31
CA ASN A 200 -4.01 -11.76 28.16
C ASN A 200 -5.14 -12.73 27.82
N TRP A 201 -4.99 -13.40 26.69
CA TRP A 201 -5.90 -14.42 26.19
C TRP A 201 -5.22 -15.79 26.22
N GLN A 202 -6.03 -16.84 26.34
CA GLN A 202 -5.64 -18.21 26.09
C GLN A 202 -6.26 -18.65 24.77
N MET A 203 -5.42 -19.25 23.93
CA MET A 203 -5.79 -19.77 22.63
C MET A 203 -5.58 -21.27 22.63
N GLU A 204 -6.66 -22.03 22.50
CA GLU A 204 -6.67 -23.48 22.38
C GLU A 204 -6.95 -23.88 20.94
N LEU A 205 -6.00 -24.55 20.29
CA LEU A 205 -6.18 -25.17 18.99
C LEU A 205 -6.64 -26.62 19.19
N LEU A 206 -7.78 -26.97 18.59
CA LEU A 206 -8.39 -28.30 18.62
C LEU A 206 -8.38 -28.87 17.19
N VAL A 207 -7.70 -30.00 16.99
CA VAL A 207 -7.65 -30.72 15.72
C VAL A 207 -8.37 -32.06 15.90
N ARG A 208 -9.52 -32.21 15.24
CA ARG A 208 -10.32 -33.43 15.25
C ARG A 208 -10.08 -34.21 13.96
N ARG A 209 -9.46 -35.38 14.10
CA ARG A 209 -9.20 -36.30 12.98
C ARG A 209 -10.14 -37.51 13.07
N PRO A 210 -10.66 -38.04 11.95
CA PRO A 210 -11.58 -39.18 11.97
C PRO A 210 -10.92 -40.42 12.58
N GLY A 211 -11.59 -41.05 13.55
CA GLY A 211 -11.12 -42.29 14.17
C GLY A 211 -9.93 -42.14 15.12
N GLU A 212 -9.45 -40.92 15.37
CA GLU A 212 -8.39 -40.62 16.33
C GLU A 212 -8.91 -39.73 17.47
N ALA A 213 -8.17 -39.69 18.58
CA ALA A 213 -8.47 -38.78 19.68
C ALA A 213 -8.23 -37.31 19.27
N ASP A 214 -9.13 -36.42 19.70
CA ASP A 214 -9.01 -34.98 19.53
C ASP A 214 -7.65 -34.47 20.09
N TRP A 215 -6.82 -33.89 19.22
CA TRP A 215 -5.56 -33.27 19.63
C TRP A 215 -5.80 -31.81 20.03
N ARG A 216 -5.24 -31.38 21.17
CA ARG A 216 -5.45 -30.05 21.73
C ARG A 216 -4.13 -29.41 22.14
N MET A 217 -4.01 -28.10 21.91
CA MET A 217 -2.87 -27.32 22.35
C MET A 217 -3.32 -25.95 22.83
N THR A 218 -2.92 -25.56 24.04
CA THR A 218 -3.19 -24.22 24.59
C THR A 218 -1.94 -23.37 24.66
N ARG A 219 -2.04 -22.12 24.18
CA ARG A 219 -0.99 -21.11 24.27
C ARG A 219 -1.55 -19.77 24.73
N PRO A 220 -0.86 -19.06 25.65
CA PRO A 220 -1.21 -17.69 25.97
C PRO A 220 -0.84 -16.76 24.80
N ILE A 221 -1.65 -15.74 24.57
CA ILE A 221 -1.41 -14.65 23.61
C ILE A 221 -1.80 -13.32 24.24
N GLU A 222 -0.94 -12.31 24.10
CA GLU A 222 -1.22 -10.95 24.57
C GLU A 222 -1.80 -10.13 23.43
N ILE A 223 -2.97 -9.53 23.66
CA ILE A 223 -3.70 -8.73 22.67
C ILE A 223 -3.61 -7.26 23.07
N GLY A 224 -2.98 -6.45 22.22
CA GLY A 224 -2.80 -5.01 22.42
C GLY A 224 -3.95 -4.17 21.85
N SER A 225 -4.03 -2.91 22.28
CA SER A 225 -4.90 -1.88 21.69
C SER A 225 -4.41 -1.37 20.34
N THR A 226 -3.14 -1.61 20.02
CA THR A 226 -2.43 -1.07 18.85
C THR A 226 -1.32 -2.02 18.42
N PRO A 227 -1.12 -2.29 17.11
CA PRO A 227 0.10 -2.92 16.62
C PRO A 227 1.29 -2.06 17.09
N PRO A 228 2.40 -2.61 17.65
CA PRO A 228 3.53 -1.85 18.18
C PRO A 228 3.96 -0.67 17.28
N GLU A 229 3.48 0.53 17.61
CA GLU A 229 3.64 1.76 16.84
C GLU A 229 5.12 2.14 16.65
N ALA A 230 6.00 1.63 17.52
CA ALA A 230 7.43 1.90 17.50
C ALA A 230 8.15 1.47 16.21
N ARG A 231 7.56 0.59 15.38
CA ARG A 231 8.14 0.17 14.09
C ARG A 231 7.44 0.75 12.86
N LEU A 232 6.26 1.33 13.02
CA LEU A 232 5.50 1.87 11.89
C LEU A 232 6.01 3.26 11.51
N PRO A 233 6.34 3.51 10.23
CA PRO A 233 6.69 4.83 9.78
C PRO A 233 5.45 5.74 9.84
N GLY A 234 5.51 6.80 10.67
CA GLY A 234 4.42 7.77 10.83
C GLY A 234 3.92 8.32 9.48
N PRO A 235 2.64 8.74 9.39
CA PRO A 235 2.04 9.17 8.12
C PRO A 235 2.90 10.29 7.52
N PRO A 236 3.43 10.11 6.29
CA PRO A 236 4.31 11.10 5.73
C PRO A 236 3.45 12.31 5.35
N PRO A 237 3.93 13.55 5.57
CA PRO A 237 3.21 14.72 5.08
C PRO A 237 3.03 14.60 3.57
N ARG A 238 1.78 14.39 3.13
CA ARG A 238 1.42 14.35 1.72
C ARG A 238 1.25 15.79 1.26
N PHE A 239 2.02 16.21 0.27
CA PHE A 239 1.63 17.39 -0.50
C PHE A 239 0.41 16.98 -1.33
N SER A 240 -0.78 17.42 -0.92
CA SER A 240 -2.03 17.22 -1.65
C SER A 240 -2.67 18.56 -2.01
N GLY A 241 -3.55 18.55 -3.02
CA GLY A 241 -4.28 19.74 -3.45
C GLY A 241 -3.39 20.90 -3.90
N ILE A 242 -3.77 22.12 -3.49
CA ILE A 242 -3.14 23.37 -3.93
C ILE A 242 -1.65 23.44 -3.54
N LEU A 243 -1.26 22.85 -2.41
CA LEU A 243 0.14 22.84 -1.96
C LEU A 243 1.04 21.95 -2.83
N ALA A 244 0.51 20.83 -3.34
CA ALA A 244 1.21 19.99 -4.31
C ALA A 244 1.40 20.70 -5.65
N ALA A 245 0.34 21.35 -6.13
CA ALA A 245 0.38 22.14 -7.36
C ALA A 245 1.37 23.30 -7.23
N ALA A 246 1.34 24.02 -6.10
CA ALA A 246 2.27 25.11 -5.81
C ALA A 246 3.72 24.61 -5.72
N GLY A 247 3.96 23.45 -5.10
CA GLY A 247 5.29 22.82 -5.04
C GLY A 247 5.84 22.45 -6.42
N ILE A 248 5.01 21.87 -7.29
CA ILE A 248 5.37 21.54 -8.67
C ILE A 248 5.67 22.81 -9.48
N LEU A 249 4.83 23.85 -9.34
CA LEU A 249 5.03 25.14 -10.01
C LEU A 249 6.30 25.84 -9.52
N ALA A 250 6.60 25.79 -8.22
CA ALA A 250 7.82 26.35 -7.65
C ALA A 250 9.07 25.60 -8.14
N ALA A 251 9.02 24.26 -8.19
CA ALA A 251 10.11 23.45 -8.72
C ALA A 251 10.33 23.72 -10.22
N GLY A 252 9.25 23.79 -11.01
CA GLY A 252 9.29 24.14 -12.43
C GLY A 252 9.85 25.56 -12.65
N GLY A 253 9.43 26.52 -11.83
CA GLY A 253 9.93 27.89 -11.83
C GLY A 253 11.41 27.99 -11.47
N ALA A 254 11.87 27.25 -10.46
CA ALA A 254 13.28 27.19 -10.06
C ALA A 254 14.16 26.57 -11.15
N VAL A 255 13.69 25.49 -11.80
CA VAL A 255 14.36 24.89 -12.95
C VAL A 255 14.43 25.88 -14.12
N ALA A 256 13.32 26.56 -14.44
CA ALA A 256 13.29 27.58 -15.49
C ALA A 256 14.25 28.73 -15.19
N ALA A 257 14.28 29.25 -13.97
CA ALA A 257 15.19 30.30 -13.53
C ALA A 257 16.67 29.87 -13.62
N LEU A 258 16.98 28.64 -13.20
CA LEU A 258 18.33 28.07 -13.28
C LEU A 258 18.79 27.93 -14.74
N VAL A 259 17.91 27.43 -15.62
CA VAL A 259 18.17 27.31 -17.06
C VAL A 259 18.39 28.68 -17.70
N VAL A 260 17.57 29.68 -17.37
CA VAL A 260 17.71 31.06 -17.86
C VAL A 260 19.01 31.70 -17.35
N GLY A 261 19.36 31.50 -16.08
CA GLY A 261 20.59 32.01 -15.47
C GLY A 261 21.87 31.43 -16.08
N LEU A 262 21.90 30.11 -16.30
CA LEU A 262 23.00 29.42 -16.98
C LEU A 262 23.13 29.84 -18.46
N ARG A 263 21.99 30.14 -19.12
CA ARG A 263 21.95 30.61 -20.50
C ARG A 263 22.39 32.08 -20.65
N ARG A 264 22.06 32.96 -19.68
CA ARG A 264 22.58 34.35 -19.64
C ARG A 264 24.10 34.38 -19.52
N ARG A 265 24.70 33.46 -18.75
CA ARG A 265 26.16 33.30 -18.65
C ARG A 265 26.84 32.87 -19.96
N THR A 266 26.11 32.29 -20.91
CA THR A 266 26.66 31.71 -22.16
C THR A 266 26.31 32.50 -23.43
N GLY A 267 25.63 33.64 -23.32
CA GLY A 267 25.51 34.66 -24.39
C GLY A 267 24.64 34.29 -25.61
N LYS A 268 23.86 33.19 -25.59
CA LYS A 268 23.03 32.76 -26.73
C LYS A 268 21.54 33.10 -26.56
N ARG A 269 20.94 33.79 -27.55
CA ARG A 269 19.48 34.00 -27.68
C ARG A 269 18.77 32.69 -28.04
N SER A 270 17.71 32.32 -27.31
CA SER A 270 16.92 31.09 -27.51
C SER A 270 15.57 31.36 -28.17
N SER A 271 15.11 30.48 -29.06
CA SER A 271 13.70 30.47 -29.48
C SER A 271 12.82 29.90 -28.36
N LEU A 272 11.65 30.50 -28.14
CA LEU A 272 10.67 30.17 -27.11
C LEU A 272 10.19 28.70 -27.13
N ALA A 273 10.41 27.98 -28.23
CA ALA A 273 9.96 26.61 -28.46
C ALA A 273 10.62 25.58 -27.52
N GLU A 274 11.91 25.71 -27.19
CA GLU A 274 12.62 24.71 -26.36
C GLU A 274 12.19 24.74 -24.88
N VAL A 275 11.84 25.92 -24.37
CA VAL A 275 11.32 26.10 -23.00
C VAL A 275 9.89 25.56 -22.91
N GLY A 276 9.10 25.71 -23.99
CA GLY A 276 7.77 25.14 -24.11
C GLY A 276 7.75 23.61 -24.05
N ILE A 277 8.71 22.93 -24.69
CA ILE A 277 8.81 21.45 -24.67
C ILE A 277 9.17 20.92 -23.27
N GLY A 278 10.09 21.59 -22.57
CA GLY A 278 10.46 21.21 -21.20
C GLY A 278 9.30 21.39 -20.20
N LEU A 279 8.59 22.52 -20.29
CA LEU A 279 7.36 22.75 -19.52
C LEU A 279 6.25 21.77 -19.90
N ALA A 280 6.10 21.42 -21.19
CA ALA A 280 5.12 20.44 -21.64
C ALA A 280 5.42 19.03 -21.12
N LEU A 281 6.68 18.61 -21.08
CA LEU A 281 7.08 17.29 -20.54
C LEU A 281 6.91 17.23 -19.01
N ILE A 282 7.28 18.29 -18.29
CA ILE A 282 7.05 18.37 -16.83
C ILE A 282 5.55 18.39 -16.52
N SER A 283 4.75 19.15 -17.29
CA SER A 283 3.30 19.16 -17.16
C SER A 283 2.68 17.81 -17.52
N ALA A 284 3.17 17.12 -18.55
CA ALA A 284 2.69 15.79 -18.94
C ALA A 284 3.02 14.72 -17.90
N VAL A 285 4.20 14.77 -17.27
CA VAL A 285 4.57 13.89 -16.16
C VAL A 285 3.75 14.23 -14.91
N ALA A 286 3.53 15.52 -14.60
CA ALA A 286 2.68 15.95 -13.49
C ALA A 286 1.22 15.50 -13.67
N LEU A 287 0.65 15.71 -14.86
CA LEU A 287 -0.68 15.20 -15.26
C LEU A 287 -0.72 13.67 -15.20
N GLY A 288 0.32 12.98 -15.66
CA GLY A 288 0.46 11.52 -15.55
C GLY A 288 0.45 11.03 -14.11
N THR A 289 1.17 11.70 -13.19
CA THR A 289 1.18 11.32 -11.77
C THR A 289 -0.14 11.62 -11.05
N THR A 290 -0.89 12.65 -11.47
CA THR A 290 -2.25 12.88 -10.99
C THR A 290 -3.26 11.87 -11.54
N ARG A 291 -3.04 11.34 -12.75
CA ARG A 291 -3.89 10.31 -13.36
C ARG A 291 -3.57 8.89 -12.86
N ILE A 292 -2.31 8.59 -12.53
CA ILE A 292 -1.90 7.33 -11.89
C ILE A 292 -2.39 7.27 -10.43
N SER A 293 -2.61 8.42 -9.79
CA SER A 293 -3.31 8.47 -8.49
C SER A 293 -4.84 8.38 -8.62
N GLN A 294 -5.38 8.41 -9.85
CA GLN A 294 -6.80 8.29 -10.18
C GLN A 294 -7.16 6.98 -10.89
N THR A 295 -6.29 5.96 -10.88
CA THR A 295 -6.71 4.58 -11.19
C THR A 295 -7.43 3.91 -10.00
N ALA A 296 -8.14 4.71 -9.20
CA ALA A 296 -9.21 4.23 -8.34
C ALA A 296 -10.52 4.61 -9.02
N SER A 297 -11.10 3.66 -9.76
CA SER A 297 -12.54 3.40 -9.96
C SER A 297 -13.56 4.54 -10.27
N ALA A 298 -13.15 5.78 -10.53
CA ALA A 298 -13.99 6.98 -10.40
C ALA A 298 -15.10 7.22 -11.46
N ASP A 299 -15.54 6.21 -12.23
CA ASP A 299 -16.73 6.37 -13.09
C ASP A 299 -17.45 5.04 -13.39
N VAL A 300 -17.23 4.00 -12.58
CA VAL A 300 -17.96 2.73 -12.72
C VAL A 300 -19.31 2.86 -12.01
N PRO A 301 -20.44 2.92 -12.73
CA PRO A 301 -21.75 2.90 -12.11
C PRO A 301 -21.99 1.54 -11.48
N ASN A 302 -22.77 1.49 -10.40
CA ASN A 302 -23.15 0.22 -9.79
C ASN A 302 -23.86 -0.68 -10.84
N PRO A 303 -23.30 -1.86 -11.18
CA PRO A 303 -23.92 -2.74 -12.17
C PRO A 303 -25.20 -3.40 -11.63
N ILE A 304 -25.43 -3.36 -10.31
CA ILE A 304 -26.63 -3.89 -9.65
C ILE A 304 -27.63 -2.74 -9.44
N PRO A 305 -28.82 -2.80 -10.07
CA PRO A 305 -29.85 -1.79 -9.86
C PRO A 305 -30.20 -1.64 -8.38
N MET A 306 -30.40 -0.39 -7.94
CA MET A 306 -30.89 -0.10 -6.62
C MET A 306 -32.37 -0.50 -6.53
N SER A 307 -32.65 -1.57 -5.79
CA SER A 307 -33.97 -2.17 -5.60
C SER A 307 -34.14 -2.53 -4.13
N ALA A 308 -35.38 -2.75 -3.68
CA ALA A 308 -35.64 -3.17 -2.31
C ALA A 308 -34.83 -4.44 -1.93
N ALA A 309 -34.70 -5.38 -2.86
CA ALA A 309 -33.93 -6.60 -2.66
C ALA A 309 -32.41 -6.35 -2.54
N SER A 310 -31.82 -5.52 -3.42
CA SER A 310 -30.39 -5.22 -3.38
C SER A 310 -30.02 -4.36 -2.17
N VAL A 311 -30.92 -3.45 -1.74
CA VAL A 311 -30.77 -2.66 -0.52
C VAL A 311 -30.88 -3.53 0.73
N ALA A 312 -31.84 -4.44 0.81
CA ALA A 312 -31.99 -5.34 1.96
C ALA A 312 -30.80 -6.31 2.10
N ALA A 313 -30.26 -6.80 0.99
CA ALA A 313 -29.04 -7.62 0.98
C ALA A 313 -27.82 -6.81 1.44
N GLY A 314 -27.70 -5.56 0.97
CA GLY A 314 -26.67 -4.63 1.42
C GLY A 314 -26.78 -4.31 2.91
N GLU A 315 -27.98 -4.07 3.42
CA GLU A 315 -28.25 -3.83 4.84
C GLU A 315 -27.81 -5.02 5.69
N THR A 316 -28.15 -6.24 5.29
CA THR A 316 -27.76 -7.47 6.00
C THR A 316 -26.24 -7.56 6.11
N THR A 317 -25.54 -7.26 5.01
CA THR A 317 -24.07 -7.25 4.96
C THR A 317 -23.50 -6.14 5.84
N PHE A 318 -24.12 -4.96 5.85
CA PHE A 318 -23.71 -3.82 6.66
C PHE A 318 -23.84 -4.11 8.16
N GLN A 319 -24.94 -4.72 8.57
CA GLN A 319 -25.19 -5.12 9.96
C GLN A 319 -24.14 -6.12 10.45
N ALA A 320 -23.71 -7.05 9.60
CA ALA A 320 -22.72 -8.05 9.95
C ALA A 320 -21.28 -7.49 10.05
N ASN A 321 -20.92 -6.49 9.22
CA ASN A 321 -19.51 -6.12 9.02
C ASN A 321 -19.17 -4.66 9.38
N CYS A 322 -20.11 -3.73 9.29
CA CYS A 322 -19.83 -2.29 9.29
C CYS A 322 -20.27 -1.58 10.58
N VAL A 323 -21.27 -2.13 11.28
CA VAL A 323 -21.92 -1.52 12.47
C VAL A 323 -20.96 -1.30 13.63
N VAL A 324 -19.94 -2.14 13.79
CA VAL A 324 -18.96 -2.01 14.89
C VAL A 324 -18.26 -0.65 14.90
N CYS A 325 -18.08 -0.03 13.72
CA CYS A 325 -17.50 1.29 13.56
C CYS A 325 -18.54 2.34 13.16
N HIS A 326 -19.40 2.05 12.19
CA HIS A 326 -20.35 3.02 11.64
C HIS A 326 -21.67 3.12 12.42
N GLY A 327 -21.94 2.19 13.33
CA GLY A 327 -23.16 2.13 14.13
C GLY A 327 -24.36 1.57 13.34
N PRO A 328 -25.41 1.12 14.05
CA PRO A 328 -26.58 0.50 13.44
C PRO A 328 -27.41 1.49 12.61
N ASP A 329 -27.32 2.79 12.88
CA ASP A 329 -27.93 3.88 12.12
C ASP A 329 -26.97 4.53 11.11
N ALA A 330 -25.78 3.92 10.90
CA ALA A 330 -24.76 4.32 9.93
C ALA A 330 -24.21 5.76 10.11
N ARG A 331 -24.34 6.34 11.31
CA ARG A 331 -23.92 7.72 11.62
C ARG A 331 -22.47 7.88 12.07
N GLY A 332 -21.67 6.82 12.01
CA GLY A 332 -20.29 6.86 12.50
C GLY A 332 -20.19 6.84 14.03
N ASN A 333 -21.17 6.25 14.69
CA ASN A 333 -21.35 6.21 16.16
C ASN A 333 -21.28 4.78 16.72
N GLY A 334 -20.65 3.85 15.99
CA GLY A 334 -20.46 2.47 16.45
C GLY A 334 -19.64 2.40 17.75
N PRO A 335 -19.66 1.25 18.45
CA PRO A 335 -18.94 1.08 19.71
C PRO A 335 -17.44 1.38 19.62
N MET A 336 -16.82 1.23 18.43
CA MET A 336 -15.42 1.60 18.21
C MET A 336 -15.21 3.05 17.80
N ALA A 337 -16.25 3.80 17.40
CA ALA A 337 -16.09 5.12 16.77
C ALA A 337 -15.27 6.12 17.61
N GLN A 338 -15.44 6.10 18.93
CA GLN A 338 -14.75 7.03 19.85
C GLN A 338 -13.25 6.75 20.01
N THR A 339 -12.78 5.55 19.64
CA THR A 339 -11.37 5.16 19.77
C THR A 339 -10.60 5.31 18.46
N LEU A 340 -11.27 5.67 17.36
CA LEU A 340 -10.68 5.79 16.03
C LEU A 340 -10.36 7.25 15.67
N ASN A 341 -9.21 7.46 15.03
CA ASN A 341 -8.80 8.75 14.51
C ASN A 341 -8.30 8.61 13.06
N PRO A 342 -8.97 9.21 12.06
CA PRO A 342 -10.22 9.99 12.18
C PRO A 342 -11.41 9.10 12.59
N PRO A 343 -12.47 9.67 13.19
CA PRO A 343 -13.69 8.94 13.48
C PRO A 343 -14.37 8.47 12.19
N PRO A 344 -15.13 7.36 12.22
CA PRO A 344 -15.91 6.90 11.08
C PRO A 344 -16.87 7.99 10.59
N ALA A 345 -17.00 8.12 9.26
CA ALA A 345 -17.87 9.11 8.66
C ALA A 345 -19.36 8.79 8.91
N ASP A 346 -20.18 9.84 8.98
CA ASP A 346 -21.64 9.75 8.98
C ASP A 346 -22.13 9.47 7.54
N LEU A 347 -22.56 8.23 7.30
CA LEU A 347 -23.00 7.77 5.99
C LEU A 347 -24.42 8.27 5.63
N THR A 348 -25.09 8.97 6.55
CA THR A 348 -26.39 9.63 6.31
C THR A 348 -26.23 11.10 5.90
N ALA A 349 -25.01 11.63 5.93
CA ALA A 349 -24.71 13.03 5.68
C ALA A 349 -24.56 13.38 4.19
N SER A 350 -24.61 14.68 3.89
CA SER A 350 -24.62 15.19 2.51
C SER A 350 -23.38 14.86 1.68
N HIS A 351 -22.24 14.64 2.32
CA HIS A 351 -20.98 14.39 1.63
C HIS A 351 -20.98 13.06 0.84
N VAL A 352 -21.85 12.11 1.21
CA VAL A 352 -21.97 10.81 0.54
C VAL A 352 -22.35 10.98 -0.93
N ASP A 353 -23.15 11.99 -1.28
CA ASP A 353 -23.52 12.29 -2.67
C ASP A 353 -22.36 12.85 -3.50
N ALA A 354 -21.33 13.39 -2.85
CA ALA A 354 -20.15 13.93 -3.52
C ALA A 354 -19.15 12.85 -3.96
N HIS A 355 -19.39 11.59 -3.62
CA HIS A 355 -18.55 10.44 -3.95
C HIS A 355 -19.28 9.57 -4.98
N THR A 356 -18.55 8.98 -5.92
CA THR A 356 -19.13 8.07 -6.92
C THR A 356 -19.36 6.67 -6.33
N ASP A 357 -20.18 5.85 -6.99
CA ASP A 357 -20.40 4.46 -6.55
C ASP A 357 -19.09 3.66 -6.61
N GLY A 358 -18.26 3.90 -7.64
CA GLY A 358 -16.94 3.30 -7.77
C GLY A 358 -15.95 3.73 -6.68
N ASP A 359 -16.04 4.97 -6.17
CA ASP A 359 -15.25 5.41 -5.01
C ASP A 359 -15.62 4.59 -3.76
N MET A 360 -16.91 4.46 -3.48
CA MET A 360 -17.40 3.70 -2.33
C MET A 360 -17.03 2.21 -2.44
N PHE A 361 -17.23 1.62 -3.61
CA PHE A 361 -16.80 0.25 -3.90
C PHE A 361 -15.30 0.08 -3.63
N GLY A 362 -14.48 0.98 -4.15
CA GLY A 362 -13.03 0.96 -3.95
C GLY A 362 -12.61 1.07 -2.49
N TRP A 363 -13.29 1.91 -1.68
CA TRP A 363 -13.02 2.02 -0.25
C TRP A 363 -13.49 0.81 0.55
N ILE A 364 -14.59 0.17 0.17
CA ILE A 364 -15.04 -1.06 0.83
C ILE A 364 -14.06 -2.20 0.50
N GLU A 365 -13.63 -2.35 -0.74
CA GLU A 365 -12.67 -3.40 -1.10
C GLU A 365 -11.29 -3.19 -0.48
N ASN A 366 -10.77 -1.95 -0.53
CA ASN A 366 -9.35 -1.68 -0.24
C ASN A 366 -9.12 -0.98 1.10
N GLY A 367 -10.19 -0.56 1.79
CA GLY A 367 -10.13 0.28 2.98
C GLY A 367 -10.01 1.76 2.64
N TYR A 368 -10.23 2.61 3.64
CA TYR A 368 -10.11 4.05 3.46
C TYR A 368 -8.70 4.54 3.86
N PRO A 369 -7.93 5.14 2.94
CA PRO A 369 -6.55 5.50 3.22
C PRO A 369 -6.39 6.50 4.37
N GLY A 370 -5.57 6.15 5.36
CA GLY A 370 -5.30 7.01 6.51
C GLY A 370 -6.39 6.99 7.59
N SER A 371 -7.32 6.04 7.52
CA SER A 371 -8.21 5.70 8.64
C SER A 371 -8.00 4.25 9.09
N ALA A 372 -8.74 3.85 10.13
CA ALA A 372 -8.78 2.49 10.62
C ALA A 372 -9.75 1.59 9.84
N MET A 373 -10.36 2.08 8.75
CA MET A 373 -11.29 1.29 7.94
C MET A 373 -10.52 0.23 7.14
N PRO A 374 -10.73 -1.07 7.41
CA PRO A 374 -10.04 -2.14 6.69
C PRO A 374 -10.60 -2.32 5.28
N GLY A 375 -9.83 -2.98 4.41
CA GLY A 375 -10.34 -3.47 3.14
C GLY A 375 -11.00 -4.85 3.28
N PHE A 376 -12.08 -5.06 2.55
CA PHE A 376 -12.88 -6.29 2.53
C PHE A 376 -12.66 -7.15 1.27
N SER A 377 -11.67 -6.82 0.43
CA SER A 377 -11.31 -7.62 -0.74
C SER A 377 -11.01 -9.08 -0.33
N GLY A 378 -11.63 -10.03 -1.02
CA GLY A 378 -11.54 -11.46 -0.72
C GLY A 378 -12.29 -11.92 0.54
N GLN A 379 -12.95 -11.01 1.26
CA GLN A 379 -13.86 -11.31 2.38
C GLN A 379 -15.32 -11.18 1.96
N LEU A 380 -15.63 -10.20 1.11
CA LEU A 380 -16.92 -10.02 0.46
C LEU A 380 -16.78 -10.28 -1.04
N SER A 381 -17.81 -10.87 -1.64
CA SER A 381 -17.93 -10.94 -3.09
C SER A 381 -18.20 -9.56 -3.68
N GLU A 382 -17.80 -9.34 -4.93
CA GLU A 382 -18.05 -8.10 -5.66
C GLU A 382 -19.56 -7.72 -5.64
N THR A 383 -20.44 -8.71 -5.75
CA THR A 383 -21.90 -8.53 -5.65
C THR A 383 -22.32 -7.96 -4.30
N GLU A 384 -21.78 -8.47 -3.20
CA GLU A 384 -22.08 -7.99 -1.84
C GLU A 384 -21.58 -6.56 -1.63
N VAL A 385 -20.41 -6.22 -2.18
CA VAL A 385 -19.86 -4.85 -2.11
C VAL A 385 -20.76 -3.88 -2.89
N TRP A 386 -21.21 -4.24 -4.10
CA TRP A 386 -22.14 -3.41 -4.86
C TRP A 386 -23.52 -3.28 -4.18
N GLN A 387 -24.00 -4.32 -3.48
CA GLN A 387 -25.22 -4.23 -2.68
C GLN A 387 -25.05 -3.33 -1.45
N LEU A 388 -23.87 -3.36 -0.79
CA LEU A 388 -23.52 -2.41 0.28
C LEU A 388 -23.56 -0.96 -0.22
N VAL A 389 -23.02 -0.68 -1.40
CA VAL A 389 -23.08 0.65 -2.02
C VAL A 389 -24.55 1.08 -2.20
N ASN A 390 -25.42 0.19 -2.68
CA ASN A 390 -26.85 0.47 -2.80
C ASN A 390 -27.52 0.77 -1.45
N TYR A 391 -27.17 0.04 -0.39
CA TYR A 391 -27.67 0.34 0.96
C TYR A 391 -27.19 1.70 1.46
N VAL A 392 -25.89 2.02 1.33
CA VAL A 392 -25.35 3.32 1.75
C VAL A 392 -26.03 4.48 1.00
N ARG A 393 -26.29 4.32 -0.30
CA ARG A 393 -27.06 5.30 -1.08
C ARG A 393 -28.51 5.42 -0.62
N SER A 394 -29.16 4.31 -0.26
CA SER A 394 -30.57 4.31 0.12
C SER A 394 -30.84 5.03 1.44
N LEU A 395 -29.82 5.18 2.31
CA LEU A 395 -29.88 5.99 3.53
C LEU A 395 -30.27 7.45 3.26
N ARG A 396 -30.01 7.95 2.04
CA ARG A 396 -30.34 9.32 1.62
C ARG A 396 -31.31 9.38 0.45
N HIS A 397 -31.32 8.32 -0.38
CA HIS A 397 -32.21 8.19 -1.54
C HIS A 397 -33.03 6.91 -1.39
N PRO A 398 -34.08 6.90 -0.55
CA PRO A 398 -34.90 5.71 -0.35
C PRO A 398 -35.39 5.15 -1.67
N VAL A 399 -35.36 3.81 -1.81
CA VAL A 399 -35.92 3.15 -2.99
C VAL A 399 -37.39 3.51 -3.06
N ALA A 400 -37.85 4.02 -4.21
CA ALA A 400 -39.27 4.29 -4.38
C ALA A 400 -40.06 2.98 -4.17
N ASP A 401 -41.00 3.00 -3.23
CA ASP A 401 -41.94 1.91 -3.00
C ASP A 401 -42.79 1.73 -4.25
N ASN A 402 -42.35 0.86 -5.16
CA ASN A 402 -43.26 0.22 -6.11
C ASN A 402 -43.97 -0.90 -5.33
N ALA A 403 -44.90 -0.51 -4.45
CA ALA A 403 -45.96 -1.39 -4.01
C ALA A 403 -46.80 -1.77 -5.24
N PRO A 404 -47.26 -3.04 -5.34
CA PRO A 404 -47.55 -3.74 -6.59
C PRO A 404 -48.59 -3.08 -7.50
#